data_AF-A0A1V2H4T9-F1
#
_entry.id   AF-A0A1V2H4T9-F1
#
_cell.length_a   1.000
_cell.length_b   1.000
_cell.length_c   1.000
_cell.angle_alpha   90.00
_cell.angle_beta   90.00
_cell.angle_gamma   90.00
#
_symmetry.space_group_name_H-M   'P 1'
#
loop_
_entity.id
_entity.type
_entity.pdbx_description
1 polymer ?
#
loop_
_entity_poly.entity_id
_entity_poly.type
_entity_poly.pdbx_seq_one_letter_code
_entity_poly.pdbx_strand_id
1 'polypeptide(L)' 'MALMTCPECSHRVSDKALACPSCGYPIAGDGAPRGGVAHVVGRVAGTWLSVSALENIVIAIVFFGGIAAVLITLILVNR' A
#
# COMPACT_ATOMS: atom_id res chain seq x y z
N MET A 1 0.66 -39.72 -3.92
CA MET A 1 0.20 -38.61 -4.77
C MET A 1 -1.28 -38.38 -4.43
N ALA A 2 -1.58 -37.32 -3.69
CA ALA A 2 -2.92 -37.05 -3.15
C ALA A 2 -3.55 -35.88 -3.93
N LEU A 3 -4.56 -36.16 -4.74
CA LEU A 3 -5.37 -35.10 -5.32
C LEU A 3 -6.47 -34.77 -4.31
N MET A 4 -6.52 -33.52 -3.88
CA MET A 4 -7.57 -32.96 -3.04
C MET A 4 -8.75 -32.55 -3.89
N THR A 5 -9.96 -32.67 -3.36
CA THR A 5 -11.12 -32.01 -3.95
C THR A 5 -11.17 -30.57 -3.46
N CYS A 6 -11.17 -29.61 -4.39
CA CYS A 6 -11.36 -28.20 -4.07
C CYS A 6 -12.77 -28.00 -3.48
N PRO A 7 -12.94 -27.38 -2.29
CA PRO A 7 -14.24 -27.23 -1.64
C PRO A 7 -15.19 -26.28 -2.40
N GLU A 8 -14.64 -25.34 -3.17
CA GLU A 8 -15.43 -24.36 -3.93
C GLU A 8 -15.96 -24.90 -5.27
N CYS A 9 -15.09 -25.52 -6.08
CA CYS A 9 -15.46 -25.94 -7.43
C CYS A 9 -15.54 -27.44 -7.63
N SER A 10 -15.36 -28.24 -6.57
CA SER A 10 -15.31 -29.71 -6.61
C SER A 10 -14.27 -30.31 -7.58
N HIS A 11 -13.37 -29.48 -8.11
CA HIS A 11 -12.33 -29.91 -9.03
C HIS A 11 -11.21 -30.63 -8.27
N ARG A 12 -10.63 -31.67 -8.89
CA ARG A 12 -9.50 -32.39 -8.31
C ARG A 12 -8.21 -31.61 -8.57
N VAL A 13 -7.57 -31.16 -7.51
CA VAL A 13 -6.34 -30.34 -7.55
C VAL A 13 -5.27 -31.01 -6.71
N SER A 14 -4.00 -30.86 -7.08
CA SER A 14 -2.90 -31.36 -6.24
C SER A 14 -2.87 -30.63 -4.90
N ASP A 15 -2.63 -31.40 -3.84
CA ASP A 15 -2.26 -30.97 -2.49
C ASP A 15 -1.14 -29.93 -2.42
N LYS A 16 -0.30 -29.84 -3.46
CA LYS A 16 0.81 -28.88 -3.57
C LYS A 16 0.47 -27.60 -4.35
N ALA A 17 -0.74 -27.49 -4.90
CA ALA A 17 -1.11 -26.33 -5.69
C ALA A 17 -1.27 -25.10 -4.77
N LEU A 18 -0.65 -23.98 -5.16
CA LEU A 18 -0.78 -22.69 -4.45
C LEU A 18 -2.23 -22.19 -4.46
N ALA A 19 -2.92 -22.37 -5.59
CA ALA A 19 -4.33 -22.08 -5.77
C ALA A 19 -4.97 -23.09 -6.74
N CYS A 20 -6.28 -23.25 -6.65
CA CYS A 20 -7.06 -24.05 -7.57
C CYS A 20 -7.07 -23.39 -8.96
N PRO A 21 -6.58 -24.07 -10.02
CA PRO A 21 -6.51 -23.49 -11.36
C PRO A 21 -7.90 -23.26 -12.00
N SER A 22 -8.94 -23.89 -11.45
CA SER A 22 -10.31 -23.80 -11.99
C SER A 22 -11.13 -22.67 -11.38
N CYS A 23 -10.86 -22.26 -10.13
CA CYS A 23 -11.65 -21.23 -9.43
C CYS A 23 -10.83 -20.14 -8.75
N GLY A 24 -9.51 -20.31 -8.63
CA GLY A 24 -8.62 -19.37 -7.93
C GLY A 24 -8.59 -19.52 -6.40
N TYR A 25 -9.29 -20.51 -5.82
CA TYR A 25 -9.29 -20.74 -4.38
C TYR A 25 -7.90 -21.14 -3.85
N PRO A 26 -7.33 -20.48 -2.84
CA PRO A 26 -6.00 -20.78 -2.33
C PRO A 26 -5.99 -22.11 -1.54
N ILE A 27 -5.18 -23.07 -1.97
CA ILE A 27 -5.13 -24.44 -1.39
C ILE A 27 -3.91 -24.62 -0.47
N ALA A 28 -2.79 -23.95 -0.73
CA ALA A 28 -1.57 -24.05 0.09
C ALA A 28 -1.67 -23.14 1.33
N GLY A 29 -1.94 -23.73 2.49
CA GLY A 29 -2.28 -23.04 3.74
C GLY A 29 -1.35 -23.34 4.92
N ASP A 30 -0.08 -23.67 4.70
CA ASP A 30 0.86 -23.98 5.80
C ASP A 30 1.86 -22.84 6.02
N GLY A 31 1.58 -21.98 7.00
CA GLY A 31 2.64 -21.35 7.81
C GLY A 31 3.08 -19.91 7.55
N ALA A 32 2.40 -19.10 6.71
CA ALA A 32 2.74 -17.68 6.56
C ALA A 32 1.50 -16.77 6.68
N PRO A 33 1.59 -15.61 7.36
CA PRO A 33 0.46 -14.71 7.51
C PRO A 33 0.02 -14.23 6.13
N ARG A 34 -1.19 -14.65 5.79
CA ARG A 34 -1.93 -14.49 4.54
C ARG A 34 -1.74 -13.11 3.91
N GLY A 35 -0.94 -13.06 2.84
CA GLY A 35 -0.84 -11.95 1.89
C GLY A 35 -2.10 -11.66 1.07
N GLY A 36 -3.29 -12.09 1.52
CA GLY A 36 -4.58 -11.68 0.97
C GLY A 36 -4.96 -10.25 1.40
N VAL A 37 -4.49 -9.80 2.56
CA VAL A 37 -4.66 -8.40 3.01
C VAL A 37 -3.63 -7.46 2.39
N ALA A 38 -2.45 -7.94 1.99
CA ALA A 38 -1.41 -7.07 1.43
C ALA A 38 -1.85 -6.36 0.14
N HIS A 39 -2.66 -7.02 -0.70
CA HIS A 39 -3.11 -6.44 -1.96
C HIS A 39 -4.27 -5.43 -1.81
N VAL A 40 -5.10 -5.55 -0.76
CA VAL A 40 -6.18 -4.60 -0.44
C VAL A 40 -5.73 -3.49 0.51
N VAL A 41 -4.91 -3.82 1.51
CA VAL A 41 -4.27 -2.85 2.41
C VAL A 41 -3.19 -2.06 1.67
N GLY A 42 -2.55 -2.61 0.62
CA GLY A 42 -1.62 -1.86 -0.22
C GLY A 42 -2.28 -0.66 -0.90
N ARG A 43 -3.55 -0.76 -1.31
CA ARG A 43 -4.32 0.37 -1.83
C ARG A 43 -4.67 1.39 -0.75
N VAL A 44 -5.07 0.94 0.43
CA VAL A 44 -5.41 1.84 1.54
C VAL A 44 -4.16 2.55 2.09
N ALA A 45 -3.09 1.82 2.43
CA ALA A 45 -1.83 2.37 2.90
C ALA A 45 -1.16 3.29 1.85
N GLY A 46 -1.32 2.98 0.56
CA GLY A 46 -0.87 3.85 -0.53
C GLY A 46 -1.52 5.23 -0.49
N THR A 47 -2.82 5.32 -0.19
CA THR A 47 -3.50 6.62 -0.05
C THR A 47 -3.03 7.41 1.18
N TRP A 48 -2.76 6.74 2.31
CA TRP A 48 -2.27 7.41 3.54
C TRP A 48 -0.82 7.91 3.43
N LEU A 49 0.08 7.14 2.80
CA LEU A 49 1.44 7.60 2.50
C LEU A 49 1.46 8.75 1.49
N SER A 50 0.51 8.76 0.54
CA SER A 50 0.41 9.83 -0.46
C SER A 50 -0.10 11.14 0.15
N VAL A 51 -1.06 11.07 1.09
CA VAL A 51 -1.61 12.25 1.77
C VAL A 51 -0.57 12.88 2.71
N SER A 52 0.09 12.08 3.56
CA SER A 52 1.08 12.58 4.53
C SER A 52 2.35 13.15 3.86
N ALA A 53 2.78 12.60 2.72
CA ALA A 53 3.89 13.16 1.97
C ALA A 53 3.53 14.51 1.32
N LEU A 54 2.31 14.64 0.79
CA LEU A 54 1.86 15.86 0.13
C LEU A 54 1.66 17.02 1.13
N GLU A 55 1.07 16.75 2.30
CA GLU A 55 0.86 17.78 3.32
C GLU A 55 2.17 18.38 3.83
N ASN A 56 3.18 17.54 4.10
CA ASN A 56 4.48 18.01 4.59
C ASN A 56 5.23 18.86 3.56
N ILE A 57 5.14 18.51 2.27
CA ILE A 57 5.77 19.28 1.19
C ILE A 57 5.12 20.67 1.05
N VAL A 58 3.79 20.74 1.09
CA VAL A 58 3.06 22.01 0.99
C VAL A 58 3.39 22.92 2.17
N ILE A 59 3.40 22.38 3.40
CA ILE A 59 3.77 23.14 4.60
C ILE A 59 5.19 23.69 4.47
N ALA A 60 6.14 22.89 3.98
CA ALA A 60 7.52 23.34 3.78
C ALA A 60 7.61 24.52 2.80
N ILE A 61 6.93 24.44 1.65
CA ILE A 61 6.96 25.51 0.63
C ILE A 61 6.38 26.81 1.18
N VAL A 62 5.24 26.74 1.88
CA VAL A 62 4.59 27.93 2.45
C VAL A 62 5.48 28.56 3.53
N PHE A 63 6.08 27.73 4.39
CA PHE A 63 6.94 28.22 5.47
C PHE A 63 8.22 28.87 4.93
N PHE A 64 8.92 28.21 4.00
CA PHE A 64 10.12 28.77 3.38
C PHE A 64 9.83 30.03 2.55
N GLY A 65 8.75 30.04 1.76
CA GLY A 65 8.34 31.20 0.97
C GLY A 65 7.96 32.40 1.85
N GLY A 66 7.22 32.16 2.93
CA GLY A 66 6.84 33.19 3.90
C GLY A 66 8.05 33.78 4.63
N ILE A 67 8.96 32.92 5.12
CA ILE A 67 10.18 33.38 5.80
C ILE A 67 11.05 34.21 4.86
N ALA A 68 11.24 33.76 3.61
CA ALA A 68 12.01 34.50 2.62
C ALA A 68 11.40 35.89 2.36
N ALA A 69 10.07 35.96 2.18
CA ALA A 69 9.37 37.24 1.98
C ALA A 69 9.55 38.18 3.18
N VAL A 70 9.38 37.68 4.41
CA VAL A 70 9.56 38.48 5.64
C VAL A 70 11.00 39.01 5.75
N LEU A 71 12.00 38.16 5.52
CA LEU A 71 13.41 38.56 5.57
C LEU A 71 13.73 39.61 4.49
N ILE A 72 13.24 39.44 3.26
CA ILE A 72 13.44 40.42 2.18
C ILE A 72 12.81 41.77 2.57
N THR A 73 11.59 41.74 3.12
CA THR A 73 10.89 42.96 3.52
C THR A 73 11.62 43.67 4.66
N LEU A 74 12.13 42.93 5.65
CA LEU A 74 12.93 43.48 6.74
C LEU A 74 14.25 44.10 6.26
N ILE A 75 14.93 43.45 5.30
CA ILE A 75 16.17 43.99 4.71
C ILE A 75 15.90 45.28 3.94
N LEU A 76 14.78 45.36 3.21
CA LEU A 76 14.39 46.58 2.48
C LEU A 76 13.95 47.72 3.39
N VAL A 77 13.32 47.41 4.53
CA VAL A 77 12.87 48.40 5.51
C VAL A 77 14.00 48.90 6.42
N ASN A 78 14.97 48.05 6.73
CA ASN A 78 16.12 48.38 7.59
C ASN A 78 17.37 48.84 6.80
N ARG A 79 17.25 48.99 5.48
CA ARG A 79 18.22 49.67 4.62
C ARG A 79 17.81 51.12 4.43
#